data_AF-A0A329HZJ8-F1
#
_entry.id   AF-A0A329HZJ8-F1
#
_cell.length_a   1.000
_cell.length_b   1.000
_cell.length_c   1.000
_cell.angle_alpha   90.00
_cell.angle_beta   90.00
_cell.angle_gamma   90.00
#
_symmetry.space_group_name_H-M   'P 1'
#
loop_
_entity.id
_entity.type
_entity.pdbx_description
1 polymer ?
#
loop_
_entity_poly.entity_id
_entity_poly.type
_entity_poly.pdbx_seq_one_letter_code
_entity_poly.pdbx_strand_id
1 'polypeptide(L)'
;MQTSRSLMVALLLANTGAAWAASNTANVQQNGGFNVVNLNQGSELSARNQADIQQSGSFLNAQVTQQNDADDRVRVVQTNARSAVEVNQVWGSQRLVDIEQRDGGYDRVQVDQGPGSGNATVVRQSGLRQDTSVHQDGGYHRIDIEQDSYAAGQNTLTVRQDGLNGKLDLAQHGDRQDLQVTSFGLRNEAWVRQTGEDSTTIVEQRGNDNYIGLKQGGERVDSKVVQEGNGNDARVRHSSSYSRPSTVDIAQRGDLNRADVNVYGVGSSLTLAQTGDGNGAAAIVSGEGNQLDLASNGDANGINAYYLGNDGQLKVDQQGDNLGVTAYVTGNASSITVAQSGSQHTADLTQSTAGNAINLTQSGFSNHAVISQ
;
A
#
# COMPACT_ATOMS: atom_id res chain seq x y z
N MET A 1 -13.60 16.25 52.25
CA MET A 1 -12.75 15.58 51.25
C MET A 1 -12.34 16.64 50.24
N GLN A 2 -11.03 16.91 50.16
CA GLN A 2 -10.45 17.86 49.23
C GLN A 2 -10.76 17.42 47.79
N THR A 3 -11.46 18.26 47.04
CA THR A 3 -11.50 18.17 45.59
C THR A 3 -10.11 18.54 45.08
N SER A 4 -9.30 17.56 44.68
CA SER A 4 -8.04 17.82 44.00
C SER A 4 -8.35 18.52 42.69
N ARG A 5 -8.15 19.83 42.67
CA ARG A 5 -8.05 20.61 41.44
C ARG A 5 -6.82 20.09 40.72
N SER A 6 -7.03 19.26 39.69
CA SER A 6 -5.97 18.84 38.77
C SER A 6 -5.29 20.11 38.25
N LEU A 7 -4.02 20.26 38.58
CA LEU A 7 -3.18 21.38 38.20
C LEU A 7 -3.04 21.34 36.66
N MET A 8 -3.67 22.28 35.98
CA MET A 8 -3.55 22.45 34.53
C MET A 8 -2.18 23.09 34.26
N VAL A 9 -1.17 22.28 33.93
CA VAL A 9 0.13 22.77 33.45
C VAL A 9 0.10 22.72 31.92
N ALA A 10 -0.29 23.83 31.30
CA ALA A 10 -0.10 24.06 29.87
C ALA A 10 1.29 24.67 29.70
N LEU A 11 2.23 23.93 29.12
CA LEU A 11 3.55 24.45 28.74
C LEU A 11 3.54 24.70 27.24
N LEU A 12 3.20 25.93 26.84
CA LEU A 12 3.27 26.38 25.46
C LEU A 12 4.66 26.99 25.22
N LEU A 13 5.53 26.28 24.48
CA LEU A 13 6.80 26.80 24.00
C LEU A 13 6.68 27.10 22.50
N ALA A 14 6.12 28.26 22.17
CA ALA A 14 6.11 28.78 20.81
C ALA A 14 7.35 29.67 20.60
N ASN A 15 8.41 29.11 20.03
CA ASN A 15 9.60 29.88 19.64
C ASN A 15 9.43 30.35 18.19
N THR A 16 8.81 31.52 18.01
CA THR A 16 8.88 32.25 16.74
C THR A 16 10.19 33.02 16.72
N GLY A 17 11.22 32.49 16.07
CA GLY A 17 12.54 33.13 15.98
C GLY A 17 12.43 34.56 15.43
N ALA A 18 12.90 35.53 16.23
CA ALA A 18 12.82 36.95 15.91
C ALA A 18 13.90 37.35 14.90
N ALA A 19 13.64 37.10 13.61
CA ALA A 19 14.25 37.82 12.49
C ALA A 19 13.43 37.53 11.21
N TRP A 20 12.60 38.49 10.78
CA TRP A 20 11.94 38.50 9.47
C TRP A 20 11.05 37.29 9.08
N ALA A 21 10.36 36.68 10.05
CA ALA A 21 9.25 35.75 9.77
C ALA A 21 8.04 36.54 9.20
N ALA A 22 7.97 36.69 7.88
CA ALA A 22 6.83 37.32 7.23
C ALA A 22 5.59 36.40 7.32
N SER A 23 4.62 36.77 8.15
CA SER A 23 3.24 36.27 8.17
C SER A 23 3.00 34.79 8.55
N ASN A 24 3.86 34.15 9.33
CA ASN A 24 3.55 32.83 9.90
C ASN A 24 2.45 32.93 10.97
N THR A 25 1.49 32.01 10.98
CA THR A 25 0.35 31.97 11.92
C THR A 25 0.28 30.63 12.64
N ALA A 26 0.09 30.66 13.96
CA ALA A 26 -0.09 29.48 14.80
C ALA A 26 -1.35 29.62 15.65
N ASN A 27 -2.23 28.62 15.62
CA ASN A 27 -3.38 28.51 16.51
C ASN A 27 -3.26 27.20 17.29
N VAL A 28 -3.31 27.28 18.63
CA VAL A 28 -3.20 26.12 19.52
C VAL A 28 -4.33 26.15 20.52
N GLN A 29 -5.20 25.15 20.48
CA GLN A 29 -6.30 24.97 21.43
C GLN A 29 -6.13 23.66 22.18
N GLN A 30 -5.92 23.72 23.49
CA GLN A 30 -5.77 22.55 24.35
C GLN A 30 -6.89 22.51 25.40
N ASN A 31 -7.74 21.49 25.33
CA ASN A 31 -8.83 21.21 26.25
C ASN A 31 -8.63 19.84 26.90
N GLY A 32 -7.77 19.74 27.92
CA GLY A 32 -7.48 18.46 28.55
C GLY A 32 -6.27 18.49 29.49
N GLY A 33 -5.82 17.33 29.95
CA GLY A 33 -4.75 17.22 30.96
C GLY A 33 -3.43 16.71 30.39
N PHE A 34 -2.31 17.35 30.75
CA PHE A 34 -0.93 16.92 30.41
C PHE A 34 -0.62 16.86 28.90
N ASN A 35 -1.21 17.74 28.10
CA ASN A 35 -0.92 17.82 26.67
C ASN A 35 0.29 18.75 26.41
N VAL A 36 1.13 18.39 25.44
CA VAL A 36 2.34 19.13 25.03
C VAL A 36 2.24 19.51 23.56
N VAL A 37 2.55 20.76 23.25
CA VAL A 37 2.70 21.27 21.88
C VAL A 37 4.06 21.95 21.77
N ASN A 38 4.90 21.47 20.84
CA ASN A 38 6.12 22.16 20.44
C ASN A 38 5.98 22.57 18.98
N LEU A 39 6.03 23.87 18.71
CA LEU A 39 5.93 24.43 17.36
C LEU A 39 7.16 25.29 17.06
N ASN A 40 7.89 24.95 16.00
CA ASN A 40 9.03 25.70 15.52
C ASN A 40 8.83 26.08 14.03
N GLN A 41 8.55 27.35 13.75
CA GLN A 41 8.28 27.89 12.41
C GLN A 41 9.39 28.85 11.92
N GLY A 42 10.63 28.68 12.40
CA GLY A 42 11.68 29.69 12.27
C GLY A 42 12.81 29.35 11.27
N SER A 43 13.02 30.21 10.27
CA SER A 43 14.27 30.42 9.52
C SER A 43 14.21 31.74 8.73
N GLU A 44 15.33 32.24 8.20
CA GLU A 44 15.41 33.48 7.39
C GLU A 44 14.57 33.45 6.09
N LEU A 45 14.16 32.26 5.63
CA LEU A 45 13.43 32.05 4.39
C LEU A 45 11.97 31.59 4.61
N SER A 46 11.55 31.36 5.86
CA SER A 46 10.21 30.85 6.15
C SER A 46 9.14 31.94 6.09
N ALA A 47 8.07 31.76 5.31
CA ALA A 47 7.02 32.77 5.13
C ALA A 47 5.61 32.19 4.90
N ARG A 48 4.59 32.80 5.52
CA ARG A 48 3.15 32.46 5.37
C ARG A 48 2.76 31.03 5.76
N ASN A 49 3.52 30.37 6.63
CA ASN A 49 3.17 29.04 7.12
C ASN A 49 2.05 29.13 8.17
N GLN A 50 1.13 28.17 8.16
CA GLN A 50 0.00 28.08 9.08
C GLN A 50 0.03 26.74 9.83
N ALA A 51 -0.07 26.81 11.16
CA ALA A 51 -0.27 25.63 12.01
C ALA A 51 -1.56 25.80 12.85
N ASP A 52 -2.47 24.82 12.78
CA ASP A 52 -3.69 24.75 13.61
C ASP A 52 -3.69 23.43 14.38
N ILE A 53 -3.49 23.50 15.70
CA ILE A 53 -3.38 22.32 16.57
C ILE A 53 -4.50 22.36 17.61
N GLN A 54 -5.35 21.33 17.60
CA GLN A 54 -6.47 21.17 18.53
C GLN A 54 -6.34 19.84 19.29
N GLN A 55 -6.18 19.91 20.61
CA GLN A 55 -6.02 18.74 21.48
C GLN A 55 -7.09 18.75 22.58
N SER A 56 -8.03 17.80 22.57
CA SER A 56 -9.10 17.72 23.58
C SER A 56 -9.00 16.53 24.54
N GLY A 57 -7.91 15.75 24.44
CA GLY A 57 -7.68 14.54 25.21
C GLY A 57 -6.68 14.71 26.36
N SER A 58 -6.04 13.62 26.79
CA SER A 58 -5.00 13.67 27.85
C SER A 58 -3.72 12.96 27.44
N PHE A 59 -2.57 13.50 27.87
CA PHE A 59 -1.22 13.04 27.51
C PHE A 59 -0.93 13.08 26.00
N LEU A 60 -1.50 14.05 25.28
CA LEU A 60 -1.26 14.23 23.85
C LEU A 60 0.04 14.99 23.61
N ASN A 61 0.81 14.58 22.60
CA ASN A 61 2.02 15.30 22.17
C ASN A 61 1.91 15.66 20.69
N ALA A 62 2.07 16.94 20.35
CA ALA A 62 2.21 17.39 18.98
C ALA A 62 3.52 18.17 18.83
N GLN A 63 4.38 17.71 17.94
CA GLN A 63 5.61 18.39 17.55
C GLN A 63 5.51 18.76 16.07
N VAL A 64 5.65 20.04 15.75
CA VAL A 64 5.58 20.54 14.37
C VAL A 64 6.79 21.44 14.13
N THR A 65 7.59 21.08 13.13
CA THR A 65 8.76 21.85 12.67
C THR A 65 8.55 22.24 11.21
N GLN A 66 8.59 23.55 10.93
CA GLN A 66 8.47 24.17 9.61
C GLN A 66 9.69 25.10 9.41
N GLN A 67 10.66 24.67 8.61
CA GLN A 67 11.94 25.39 8.41
C GLN A 67 12.29 25.58 6.92
N ASN A 68 12.72 26.79 6.57
CA ASN A 68 13.11 27.22 5.21
C ASN A 68 12.01 26.97 4.17
N ASP A 69 10.77 27.32 4.50
CA ASP A 69 9.56 26.90 3.80
C ASP A 69 8.50 28.00 3.65
N ALA A 70 7.66 27.92 2.61
CA ALA A 70 6.68 28.95 2.33
C ALA A 70 5.27 28.43 2.01
N ASP A 71 4.23 29.06 2.56
CA ASP A 71 2.81 28.70 2.35
C ASP A 71 2.42 27.27 2.81
N ASP A 72 3.15 26.68 3.76
CA ASP A 72 2.84 25.36 4.27
C ASP A 72 1.72 25.39 5.31
N ARG A 73 0.82 24.41 5.28
CA ARG A 73 -0.31 24.28 6.21
C ARG A 73 -0.25 22.95 6.95
N VAL A 74 -0.24 23.03 8.27
CA VAL A 74 -0.36 21.87 9.16
C VAL A 74 -1.62 22.02 9.99
N ARG A 75 -2.48 21.00 9.95
CA ARG A 75 -3.63 20.85 10.84
C ARG A 75 -3.47 19.55 11.62
N VAL A 76 -3.54 19.64 12.95
CA VAL A 76 -3.49 18.48 13.84
C VAL A 76 -4.68 18.52 14.78
N VAL A 77 -5.52 17.50 14.73
CA VAL A 77 -6.66 17.31 15.65
C VAL A 77 -6.48 15.99 16.39
N GLN A 78 -6.34 16.06 17.71
CA GLN A 78 -6.20 14.88 18.58
C GLN A 78 -7.27 14.93 19.68
N THR A 79 -8.19 13.97 19.66
CA THR A 79 -9.25 13.86 20.69
C THR A 79 -9.08 12.60 21.56
N ASN A 80 -8.06 11.79 21.30
CA ASN A 80 -7.75 10.51 21.95
C ASN A 80 -6.87 10.68 23.22
N ALA A 81 -6.26 9.60 23.73
CA ALA A 81 -5.38 9.66 24.90
C ALA A 81 -3.99 9.07 24.61
N ARG A 82 -2.92 9.69 25.13
CA ARG A 82 -1.52 9.20 25.03
C ARG A 82 -0.99 9.04 23.60
N SER A 83 -1.49 9.82 22.65
CA SER A 83 -1.06 9.76 21.25
C SER A 83 -0.09 10.88 20.90
N ALA A 84 0.77 10.63 19.91
CA ALA A 84 1.82 11.53 19.48
C ALA A 84 1.74 11.80 17.97
N VAL A 85 1.89 13.06 17.61
CA VAL A 85 2.04 13.53 16.22
C VAL A 85 3.36 14.27 16.11
N GLU A 86 4.16 13.89 15.12
CA GLU A 86 5.38 14.59 14.72
C GLU A 86 5.28 14.94 13.24
N VAL A 87 5.45 16.22 12.92
CA VAL A 87 5.47 16.71 11.54
C VAL A 87 6.74 17.52 11.33
N ASN A 88 7.57 17.09 10.39
CA ASN A 88 8.77 17.82 9.98
C ASN A 88 8.67 18.21 8.51
N GLN A 89 8.67 19.51 8.24
CA GLN A 89 8.63 20.11 6.92
C GLN A 89 9.87 20.98 6.74
N VAL A 90 10.70 20.67 5.73
CA VAL A 90 11.94 21.42 5.48
C VAL A 90 12.13 21.73 3.99
N TRP A 91 12.62 22.92 3.63
CA TRP A 91 13.01 23.31 2.26
C TRP A 91 11.92 23.14 1.17
N GLY A 92 10.68 23.57 1.44
CA GLY A 92 9.55 23.38 0.51
C GLY A 92 8.54 24.52 0.45
N SER A 93 7.48 24.34 -0.34
CA SER A 93 6.36 25.30 -0.38
C SER A 93 4.99 24.70 -0.72
N GLN A 94 3.92 25.35 -0.25
CA GLN A 94 2.52 24.96 -0.53
C GLN A 94 2.17 23.52 -0.12
N ARG A 95 2.80 22.99 0.92
CA ARG A 95 2.56 21.63 1.41
C ARG A 95 1.40 21.63 2.41
N LEU A 96 0.63 20.56 2.43
CA LEU A 96 -0.49 20.36 3.33
C LEU A 96 -0.28 19.06 4.11
N VAL A 97 -0.39 19.15 5.43
CA VAL A 97 -0.49 18.00 6.33
C VAL A 97 -1.75 18.19 7.17
N ASP A 98 -2.70 17.26 7.06
CA ASP A 98 -3.91 17.22 7.89
C ASP A 98 -3.95 15.87 8.62
N ILE A 99 -3.78 15.92 9.94
CA ILE A 99 -3.74 14.73 10.78
C ILE A 99 -4.90 14.80 11.77
N GLU A 100 -5.74 13.77 11.74
CA GLU A 100 -6.88 13.61 12.62
C GLU A 100 -6.82 12.25 13.32
N GLN A 101 -6.59 12.27 14.63
CA GLN A 101 -6.61 11.08 15.48
C GLN A 101 -7.81 11.18 16.42
N ARG A 102 -8.82 10.32 16.21
CA ARG A 102 -10.07 10.30 16.98
C ARG A 102 -10.23 8.97 17.68
N ASP A 103 -10.67 9.00 18.93
CA ASP A 103 -10.97 7.81 19.74
C ASP A 103 -9.78 6.86 19.93
N GLY A 104 -9.83 6.00 20.93
CA GLY A 104 -8.69 5.15 21.30
C GLY A 104 -7.47 5.93 21.81
N GLY A 105 -6.25 5.55 21.47
CA GLY A 105 -5.05 6.06 22.14
C GLY A 105 -3.78 5.23 21.96
N TYR A 106 -2.65 5.82 22.33
CA TYR A 106 -1.30 5.30 22.03
C TYR A 106 -0.95 5.28 20.54
N ASP A 107 -1.57 6.15 19.75
CA ASP A 107 -1.31 6.24 18.32
C ASP A 107 -0.10 7.14 18.05
N ARG A 108 0.66 6.81 17.00
CA ARG A 108 1.80 7.58 16.54
C ARG A 108 1.63 7.90 15.07
N VAL A 109 1.77 9.18 14.74
CA VAL A 109 1.89 9.64 13.35
C VAL A 109 3.17 10.45 13.22
N GLN A 110 4.04 10.02 12.32
CA GLN A 110 5.22 10.77 11.90
C GLN A 110 5.08 11.09 10.42
N VAL A 111 5.16 12.38 10.07
CA VAL A 111 5.16 12.86 8.68
C VAL A 111 6.40 13.70 8.45
N ASP A 112 7.31 13.19 7.63
CA ASP A 112 8.50 13.90 7.16
C ASP A 112 8.32 14.25 5.69
N GLN A 113 8.27 15.55 5.38
CA GLN A 113 8.23 16.06 4.01
C GLN A 113 9.53 16.82 3.73
N GLY A 114 10.37 16.25 2.87
CA GLY A 114 11.61 16.86 2.42
C GLY A 114 11.43 17.96 1.37
N PRO A 115 12.49 18.30 0.62
CA PRO A 115 12.46 19.40 -0.33
C PRO A 115 11.46 19.19 -1.46
N GLY A 116 10.66 20.23 -1.76
CA GLY A 116 9.72 20.23 -2.89
C GLY A 116 8.45 21.04 -2.64
N SER A 117 7.50 20.99 -3.57
CA SER A 117 6.31 21.85 -3.55
C SER A 117 5.02 21.07 -3.73
N GLY A 118 3.95 21.44 -3.01
CA GLY A 118 2.59 20.98 -3.31
C GLY A 118 2.23 19.58 -2.80
N ASN A 119 3.00 19.00 -1.89
CA ASN A 119 2.68 17.69 -1.31
C ASN A 119 1.51 17.82 -0.33
N ALA A 120 0.54 16.91 -0.41
CA ALA A 120 -0.58 16.81 0.49
C ALA A 120 -0.60 15.43 1.15
N THR A 121 -0.57 15.41 2.49
CA THR A 121 -0.70 14.21 3.30
C THR A 121 -1.88 14.37 4.24
N VAL A 122 -2.85 13.47 4.14
CA VAL A 122 -3.99 13.40 5.05
C VAL A 122 -3.95 12.07 5.77
N VAL A 123 -3.94 12.10 7.09
CA VAL A 123 -3.96 10.90 7.94
C VAL A 123 -5.18 10.97 8.84
N ARG A 124 -6.07 9.98 8.72
CA ARG A 124 -7.20 9.77 9.63
C ARG A 124 -7.02 8.45 10.35
N GLN A 125 -6.98 8.49 11.68
CA GLN A 125 -6.85 7.29 12.51
C GLN A 125 -7.97 7.24 13.54
N SER A 126 -8.55 6.05 13.70
CA SER A 126 -9.40 5.71 14.84
C SER A 126 -9.02 4.36 15.46
N GLY A 127 -8.96 4.30 16.78
CA GLY A 127 -8.63 3.05 17.50
C GLY A 127 -7.38 3.14 18.37
N LEU A 128 -6.84 1.99 18.77
CA LEU A 128 -5.72 1.90 19.72
C LEU A 128 -4.43 1.50 19.00
N ARG A 129 -3.29 2.08 19.40
CA ARG A 129 -1.93 1.67 18.99
C ARG A 129 -1.72 1.59 17.48
N GLN A 130 -2.08 2.65 16.75
CA GLN A 130 -1.79 2.75 15.32
C GLN A 130 -0.47 3.48 15.10
N ASP A 131 0.45 2.92 14.31
CA ASP A 131 1.71 3.60 13.93
C ASP A 131 1.68 3.90 12.43
N THR A 132 1.75 5.20 12.08
CA THR A 132 1.87 5.67 10.70
C THR A 132 3.15 6.47 10.55
N SER A 133 4.00 6.06 9.62
CA SER A 133 5.18 6.81 9.18
C SER A 133 5.06 7.15 7.70
N VAL A 134 5.17 8.43 7.36
CA VAL A 134 5.15 8.93 5.99
C VAL A 134 6.41 9.73 5.74
N HIS A 135 7.19 9.31 4.75
CA HIS A 135 8.32 10.07 4.20
C HIS A 135 8.03 10.43 2.75
N GLN A 136 8.10 11.72 2.41
CA GLN A 136 7.90 12.21 1.05
C GLN A 136 9.03 13.16 0.62
N ASP A 137 9.69 12.82 -0.48
CA ASP A 137 10.66 13.68 -1.15
C ASP A 137 10.21 14.04 -2.57
N GLY A 138 10.24 15.32 -2.94
CA GLY A 138 9.75 15.80 -4.23
C GLY A 138 8.44 16.58 -4.10
N GLY A 139 7.59 16.55 -5.12
CA GLY A 139 6.51 17.54 -5.27
C GLY A 139 5.20 17.02 -5.85
N TYR A 140 4.11 17.68 -5.48
CA TYR A 140 2.73 17.38 -5.91
C TYR A 140 2.27 15.95 -5.60
N HIS A 141 2.83 15.32 -4.56
CA HIS A 141 2.33 14.05 -4.07
C HIS A 141 1.02 14.23 -3.33
N ARG A 142 0.12 13.24 -3.45
CA ARG A 142 -1.07 13.15 -2.61
C ARG A 142 -1.10 11.80 -1.91
N ILE A 143 -1.08 11.81 -0.59
CA ILE A 143 -1.26 10.64 0.26
C ILE A 143 -2.53 10.85 1.08
N ASP A 144 -3.49 9.95 0.93
CA ASP A 144 -4.65 9.82 1.81
C ASP A 144 -4.53 8.49 2.56
N ILE A 145 -4.49 8.54 3.90
CA ILE A 145 -4.39 7.37 4.78
C ILE A 145 -5.59 7.34 5.73
N GLU A 146 -6.26 6.18 5.80
CA GLU A 146 -7.35 5.88 6.74
C GLU A 146 -7.03 4.60 7.51
N GLN A 147 -6.92 4.67 8.83
CA GLN A 147 -6.74 3.47 9.67
C GLN A 147 -7.83 3.42 10.75
N ASP A 148 -8.58 2.32 10.79
CA ASP A 148 -9.55 2.05 11.85
C ASP A 148 -9.26 0.70 12.49
N SER A 149 -9.11 0.66 13.82
CA SER A 149 -8.88 -0.57 14.56
C SER A 149 -9.98 -0.89 15.56
N TYR A 150 -10.09 -2.17 15.93
CA TYR A 150 -10.92 -2.60 17.05
C TYR A 150 -10.12 -2.52 18.37
N ALA A 151 -10.70 -3.03 19.46
CA ALA A 151 -10.24 -2.81 20.83
C ALA A 151 -8.84 -3.38 21.16
N ALA A 152 -8.20 -4.17 20.28
CA ALA A 152 -6.86 -4.72 20.51
C ALA A 152 -5.73 -3.91 19.82
N GLY A 153 -6.00 -3.24 18.69
CA GLY A 153 -5.05 -2.34 18.03
C GLY A 153 -3.81 -3.02 17.43
N GLN A 154 -2.82 -2.22 16.99
CA GLN A 154 -1.50 -2.61 16.40
C GLN A 154 -1.38 -2.63 14.86
N ASN A 155 -2.02 -1.72 14.12
CA ASN A 155 -1.67 -1.61 12.69
C ASN A 155 -0.45 -0.71 12.49
N THR A 156 0.41 -1.11 11.56
CA THR A 156 1.57 -0.34 11.12
C THR A 156 1.37 0.01 9.65
N LEU A 157 1.60 1.28 9.32
CA LEU A 157 1.57 1.77 7.95
C LEU A 157 2.81 2.62 7.70
N THR A 158 3.64 2.18 6.76
CA THR A 158 4.85 2.90 6.36
C THR A 158 4.77 3.27 4.90
N VAL A 159 4.90 4.56 4.60
CA VAL A 159 4.93 5.08 3.24
C VAL A 159 6.24 5.80 3.00
N ARG A 160 6.91 5.45 1.91
CA ARG A 160 7.99 6.24 1.34
C ARG A 160 7.69 6.56 -0.11
N GLN A 161 7.63 7.83 -0.44
CA GLN A 161 7.31 8.29 -1.78
C GLN A 161 8.29 9.34 -2.25
N ASP A 162 9.06 9.00 -3.29
CA ASP A 162 10.08 9.88 -3.85
C ASP A 162 9.77 10.13 -5.34
N GLY A 163 9.59 11.39 -5.75
CA GLY A 163 9.33 11.76 -7.15
C GLY A 163 8.36 12.91 -7.34
N LEU A 164 7.50 12.86 -8.38
CA LEU A 164 6.51 13.92 -8.62
C LEU A 164 5.13 13.36 -9.01
N ASN A 165 4.06 14.02 -8.57
CA ASN A 165 2.66 13.71 -8.94
C ASN A 165 2.20 12.28 -8.64
N GLY A 166 2.83 11.59 -7.69
CA GLY A 166 2.35 10.28 -7.26
C GLY A 166 1.12 10.39 -6.34
N LYS A 167 0.22 9.43 -6.42
CA LYS A 167 -1.02 9.38 -5.62
C LYS A 167 -1.10 8.06 -4.87
N LEU A 168 -1.21 8.11 -3.54
CA LEU A 168 -1.40 6.95 -2.69
C LEU A 168 -2.69 7.11 -1.89
N ASP A 169 -3.56 6.11 -1.95
CA ASP A 169 -4.80 6.02 -1.18
C ASP A 169 -4.78 4.68 -0.44
N LEU A 170 -4.58 4.74 0.88
CA LEU A 170 -4.22 3.60 1.71
C LEU A 170 -5.20 3.48 2.88
N ALA A 171 -5.84 2.32 3.00
CA ALA A 171 -6.80 2.07 4.07
C ALA A 171 -6.53 0.74 4.78
N GLN A 172 -6.53 0.75 6.11
CA GLN A 172 -6.43 -0.42 6.97
C GLN A 172 -7.62 -0.45 7.94
N HIS A 173 -8.43 -1.51 7.90
CA HIS A 173 -9.51 -1.72 8.86
C HIS A 173 -9.35 -3.06 9.57
N GLY A 174 -9.10 -3.05 10.88
CA GLY A 174 -8.89 -4.25 11.70
C GLY A 174 -7.69 -4.15 12.63
N ASP A 175 -7.13 -5.29 13.05
CA ASP A 175 -6.05 -5.35 14.06
C ASP A 175 -4.82 -6.12 13.53
N ARG A 176 -3.60 -5.75 13.96
CA ARG A 176 -2.33 -6.40 13.57
C ARG A 176 -2.07 -6.44 12.06
N GLN A 177 -2.42 -5.38 11.34
CA GLN A 177 -2.12 -5.23 9.90
C GLN A 177 -0.80 -4.49 9.68
N ASP A 178 -0.01 -4.93 8.70
CA ASP A 178 1.20 -4.24 8.24
C ASP A 178 1.05 -3.85 6.77
N LEU A 179 1.20 -2.56 6.47
CA LEU A 179 1.17 -2.01 5.12
C LEU A 179 2.44 -1.20 4.86
N GLN A 180 3.27 -1.71 3.96
CA GLN A 180 4.43 -0.99 3.47
C GLN A 180 4.22 -0.59 2.01
N VAL A 181 4.33 0.71 1.73
CA VAL A 181 4.26 1.26 0.37
C VAL A 181 5.52 2.04 0.07
N THR A 182 6.19 1.68 -1.01
CA THR A 182 7.36 2.39 -1.53
C THR A 182 7.13 2.73 -3.00
N SER A 183 7.18 4.02 -3.36
CA SER A 183 6.95 4.47 -4.73
C SER A 183 8.01 5.47 -5.16
N PHE A 184 8.75 5.12 -6.22
CA PHE A 184 9.81 5.93 -6.81
C PHE A 184 9.49 6.30 -8.26
N GLY A 185 9.42 7.59 -8.56
CA GLY A 185 9.29 8.12 -9.93
C GLY A 185 8.09 9.04 -10.14
N LEU A 186 7.65 9.18 -11.39
CA LEU A 186 6.63 10.16 -11.79
C LEU A 186 5.26 9.50 -11.98
N ARG A 187 4.20 10.12 -11.41
CA ARG A 187 2.80 9.73 -11.64
C ARG A 187 2.47 8.27 -11.31
N ASN A 188 3.17 7.67 -10.36
CA ASN A 188 2.79 6.36 -9.84
C ASN A 188 1.55 6.47 -8.95
N GLU A 189 0.60 5.57 -9.14
CA GLU A 189 -0.61 5.48 -8.32
C GLU A 189 -0.67 4.13 -7.61
N ALA A 190 -0.95 4.16 -6.30
CA ALA A 190 -1.28 2.95 -5.54
C ALA A 190 -2.56 3.18 -4.74
N TRP A 191 -3.52 2.26 -4.90
CA TRP A 191 -4.72 2.17 -4.10
C TRP A 191 -4.69 0.85 -3.33
N VAL A 192 -4.62 0.91 -2.01
CA VAL A 192 -4.50 -0.28 -1.16
C VAL A 192 -5.57 -0.25 -0.07
N ARG A 193 -6.36 -1.31 0.04
CA ARG A 193 -7.34 -1.48 1.11
C ARG A 193 -7.19 -2.85 1.75
N GLN A 194 -6.86 -2.87 3.04
CA GLN A 194 -6.77 -4.07 3.86
C GLN A 194 -7.92 -4.11 4.88
N THR A 195 -8.59 -5.27 5.01
CA THR A 195 -9.63 -5.48 6.02
C THR A 195 -9.43 -6.83 6.72
N GLY A 196 -9.47 -6.89 8.06
CA GLY A 196 -9.34 -8.14 8.84
C GLY A 196 -8.14 -8.14 9.81
N GLU A 197 -7.52 -9.29 10.08
CA GLU A 197 -6.46 -9.42 11.10
C GLU A 197 -5.16 -10.05 10.58
N ASP A 198 -4.02 -9.78 11.22
CA ASP A 198 -2.72 -10.44 10.98
C ASP A 198 -2.27 -10.51 9.52
N SER A 199 -2.41 -9.42 8.76
CA SER A 199 -2.18 -9.43 7.31
C SER A 199 -1.08 -8.45 6.91
N THR A 200 -0.17 -8.89 6.04
CA THR A 200 0.93 -8.06 5.53
C THR A 200 0.70 -7.68 4.07
N THR A 201 0.89 -6.41 3.71
CA THR A 201 0.94 -5.98 2.31
C THR A 201 2.18 -5.17 2.05
N ILE A 202 2.89 -5.54 0.99
CA ILE A 202 4.05 -4.82 0.49
C ILE A 202 3.79 -4.40 -0.94
N VAL A 203 3.86 -3.09 -1.19
CA VAL A 203 3.71 -2.49 -2.51
C VAL A 203 4.98 -1.72 -2.85
N GLU A 204 5.61 -2.07 -3.96
CA GLU A 204 6.80 -1.38 -4.46
C GLU A 204 6.63 -1.00 -5.94
N GLN A 205 6.79 0.28 -6.25
CA GLN A 205 6.76 0.79 -7.63
C GLN A 205 8.05 1.57 -7.92
N ARG A 206 8.74 1.22 -8.99
CA ARG A 206 9.92 1.92 -9.50
C ARG A 206 9.75 2.23 -10.99
N GLY A 207 9.73 3.51 -11.32
CA GLY A 207 9.55 4.01 -12.68
C GLY A 207 8.37 4.97 -12.77
N ASN A 208 7.78 5.13 -13.95
CA ASN A 208 6.73 6.13 -14.18
C ASN A 208 5.40 5.52 -14.58
N ASP A 209 4.30 6.20 -14.28
CA ASP A 209 2.94 5.84 -14.70
C ASP A 209 2.52 4.42 -14.28
N ASN A 210 3.11 3.88 -13.21
CA ASN A 210 2.77 2.57 -12.68
C ASN A 210 1.49 2.65 -11.83
N TYR A 211 0.63 1.63 -11.93
CA TYR A 211 -0.61 1.53 -11.17
C TYR A 211 -0.65 0.21 -10.38
N ILE A 212 -0.95 0.30 -9.07
CA ILE A 212 -1.26 -0.85 -8.22
C ILE A 212 -2.61 -0.63 -7.56
N GLY A 213 -3.54 -1.55 -7.78
CA GLY A 213 -4.81 -1.62 -7.06
C GLY A 213 -4.91 -2.91 -6.26
N LEU A 214 -4.82 -2.84 -4.93
CA LEU A 214 -4.83 -4.01 -4.05
C LEU A 214 -5.98 -3.92 -3.06
N LYS A 215 -6.88 -4.91 -3.11
CA LYS A 215 -7.89 -5.12 -2.09
C LYS A 215 -7.65 -6.45 -1.42
N GLN A 216 -7.45 -6.45 -0.11
CA GLN A 216 -7.37 -7.68 0.66
C GLN A 216 -8.34 -7.72 1.83
N GLY A 217 -8.87 -8.92 2.10
CA GLY A 217 -9.87 -9.15 3.13
C GLY A 217 -9.76 -10.50 3.82
N GLY A 218 -9.73 -10.52 5.15
CA GLY A 218 -9.68 -11.75 5.92
C GLY A 218 -8.54 -11.75 6.94
N GLU A 219 -8.18 -12.94 7.42
CA GLU A 219 -7.09 -13.10 8.38
C GLU A 219 -5.91 -13.82 7.76
N ARG A 220 -4.70 -13.34 8.06
CA ARG A 220 -3.44 -13.94 7.57
C ARG A 220 -3.35 -13.99 6.05
N VAL A 221 -3.71 -12.86 5.43
CA VAL A 221 -3.70 -12.64 3.99
C VAL A 221 -2.49 -11.79 3.62
N ASP A 222 -1.46 -12.43 3.06
CA ASP A 222 -0.24 -11.73 2.67
C ASP A 222 -0.23 -11.44 1.17
N SER A 223 0.05 -10.19 0.81
CA SER A 223 0.09 -9.76 -0.59
C SER A 223 1.34 -8.91 -0.87
N LYS A 224 2.10 -9.25 -1.90
CA LYS A 224 3.26 -8.51 -2.36
C LYS A 224 3.12 -8.18 -3.84
N VAL A 225 3.31 -6.91 -4.18
CA VAL A 225 3.30 -6.44 -5.57
C VAL A 225 4.50 -5.54 -5.80
N VAL A 226 5.35 -5.93 -6.76
CA VAL A 226 6.56 -5.19 -7.17
C VAL A 226 6.47 -4.89 -8.66
N GLN A 227 6.60 -3.61 -9.02
CA GLN A 227 6.65 -3.13 -10.40
C GLN A 227 7.95 -2.36 -10.64
N GLU A 228 8.72 -2.79 -11.64
CA GLU A 228 9.95 -2.14 -12.10
C GLU A 228 9.84 -1.86 -13.60
N GLY A 229 9.72 -0.59 -13.99
CA GLY A 229 9.51 -0.15 -15.37
C GLY A 229 8.44 0.94 -15.47
N ASN A 230 7.90 1.17 -16.66
CA ASN A 230 6.91 2.21 -16.90
C ASN A 230 5.56 1.63 -17.34
N GLY A 231 4.46 2.24 -16.87
CA GLY A 231 3.11 1.90 -17.31
C GLY A 231 2.65 0.50 -16.90
N ASN A 232 3.27 -0.12 -15.89
CA ASN A 232 2.84 -1.42 -15.38
C ASN A 232 1.54 -1.27 -14.58
N ASP A 233 0.64 -2.24 -14.71
CA ASP A 233 -0.68 -2.24 -14.07
C ASP A 233 -0.94 -3.58 -13.37
N ALA A 234 -1.02 -3.56 -12.04
CA ALA A 234 -1.34 -4.73 -11.23
C ALA A 234 -2.62 -4.49 -10.43
N ARG A 235 -3.58 -5.39 -10.59
CA ARG A 235 -4.82 -5.42 -9.80
C ARG A 235 -4.92 -6.73 -9.04
N VAL A 236 -5.08 -6.65 -7.73
CA VAL A 236 -5.16 -7.80 -6.83
C VAL A 236 -6.43 -7.71 -5.99
N ARG A 237 -7.21 -8.78 -5.99
CA ARG A 237 -8.25 -9.04 -4.98
C ARG A 237 -7.91 -10.33 -4.26
N HIS A 238 -7.67 -10.24 -2.97
CA HIS A 238 -7.23 -11.39 -2.18
C HIS A 238 -8.12 -11.52 -0.95
N SER A 239 -8.86 -12.62 -0.84
CA SER A 239 -9.66 -12.88 0.35
C SER A 239 -9.62 -14.32 0.79
N SER A 240 -9.37 -14.56 2.08
CA SER A 240 -9.41 -15.89 2.69
C SER A 240 -9.99 -15.88 4.10
N SER A 241 -10.41 -17.04 4.60
CA SER A 241 -10.95 -17.23 5.96
C SER A 241 -9.95 -17.88 6.92
N TYR A 242 -10.24 -17.76 8.23
CA TYR A 242 -9.57 -18.16 9.49
C TYR A 242 -8.66 -19.40 9.55
N SER A 243 -8.58 -20.25 8.54
CA SER A 243 -8.01 -21.60 8.69
C SER A 243 -6.54 -21.70 8.29
N ARG A 244 -6.10 -21.00 7.22
CA ARG A 244 -4.75 -21.12 6.65
C ARG A 244 -4.32 -19.81 5.97
N PRO A 245 -3.03 -19.41 6.08
CA PRO A 245 -2.54 -18.22 5.42
C PRO A 245 -2.58 -18.37 3.90
N SER A 246 -2.99 -17.32 3.21
CA SER A 246 -3.02 -17.28 1.74
C SER A 246 -2.05 -16.20 1.26
N THR A 247 -1.39 -16.43 0.13
CA THR A 247 -0.34 -15.54 -0.37
C THR A 247 -0.55 -15.16 -1.84
N VAL A 248 -0.29 -13.90 -2.17
CA VAL A 248 -0.18 -13.41 -3.56
C VAL A 248 1.15 -12.67 -3.70
N ASP A 249 2.01 -13.10 -4.63
CA ASP A 249 3.25 -12.40 -5.01
C ASP A 249 3.22 -12.09 -6.51
N ILE A 250 3.32 -10.81 -6.87
CA ILE A 250 3.35 -10.34 -8.25
C ILE A 250 4.62 -9.52 -8.47
N ALA A 251 5.41 -9.89 -9.47
CA ALA A 251 6.57 -9.14 -9.92
C ALA A 251 6.44 -8.83 -11.42
N GLN A 252 6.44 -7.54 -11.77
CA GLN A 252 6.43 -7.05 -13.15
C GLN A 252 7.71 -6.27 -13.43
N ARG A 253 8.49 -6.72 -14.41
CA ARG A 253 9.76 -6.11 -14.85
C ARG A 253 9.72 -5.82 -16.34
N GLY A 254 9.91 -4.57 -16.72
CA GLY A 254 9.73 -4.08 -18.09
C GLY A 254 8.55 -3.13 -18.17
N ASP A 255 8.15 -2.77 -19.38
CA ASP A 255 7.14 -1.74 -19.61
C ASP A 255 5.78 -2.34 -20.00
N LEU A 256 4.70 -1.67 -19.62
CA LEU A 256 3.32 -2.00 -20.03
C LEU A 256 2.84 -3.42 -19.67
N ASN A 257 3.41 -4.03 -18.63
CA ASN A 257 2.94 -5.33 -18.16
C ASN A 257 1.63 -5.17 -17.36
N ARG A 258 0.72 -6.12 -17.53
CA ARG A 258 -0.59 -6.14 -16.86
C ARG A 258 -0.83 -7.43 -16.10
N ALA A 259 -1.26 -7.32 -14.85
CA ALA A 259 -1.68 -8.41 -13.99
C ALA A 259 -3.08 -8.13 -13.40
N ASP A 260 -4.01 -9.08 -13.52
CA ASP A 260 -5.31 -9.08 -12.84
C ASP A 260 -5.50 -10.40 -12.09
N VAL A 261 -5.37 -10.36 -10.77
CA VAL A 261 -5.34 -11.53 -9.92
C VAL A 261 -6.48 -11.49 -8.92
N ASN A 262 -7.27 -12.56 -8.86
CA ASN A 262 -8.33 -12.73 -7.88
C ASN A 262 -8.16 -14.07 -7.14
N VAL A 263 -7.83 -14.03 -5.86
CA VAL A 263 -7.67 -15.22 -5.00
C VAL A 263 -8.75 -15.20 -3.93
N TYR A 264 -9.68 -16.15 -4.00
CA TYR A 264 -10.79 -16.35 -3.05
C TYR A 264 -10.62 -17.61 -2.19
N GLY A 265 -9.47 -18.28 -2.31
CA GLY A 265 -9.21 -19.58 -1.72
C GLY A 265 -8.56 -19.54 -0.34
N VAL A 266 -8.82 -20.55 0.48
CA VAL A 266 -8.20 -20.70 1.81
C VAL A 266 -6.88 -21.45 1.69
N GLY A 267 -5.81 -20.92 2.24
CA GLY A 267 -4.50 -21.56 2.16
C GLY A 267 -3.95 -21.65 0.73
N SER A 268 -4.41 -20.78 -0.16
CA SER A 268 -3.99 -20.75 -1.56
C SER A 268 -2.81 -19.80 -1.75
N SER A 269 -1.94 -20.11 -2.70
CA SER A 269 -0.78 -19.31 -3.07
C SER A 269 -0.77 -19.02 -4.56
N LEU A 270 -0.45 -17.79 -4.93
CA LEU A 270 -0.24 -17.40 -6.31
C LEU A 270 1.04 -16.59 -6.44
N THR A 271 1.92 -17.03 -7.34
CA THR A 271 3.10 -16.31 -7.79
C THR A 271 2.91 -15.96 -9.27
N LEU A 272 3.10 -14.68 -9.63
CA LEU A 272 3.10 -14.21 -11.00
C LEU A 272 4.36 -13.39 -11.27
N ALA A 273 5.18 -13.82 -12.22
CA ALA A 273 6.36 -13.09 -12.68
C ALA A 273 6.22 -12.75 -14.18
N GLN A 274 6.32 -11.47 -14.51
CA GLN A 274 6.35 -10.97 -15.90
C GLN A 274 7.66 -10.22 -16.12
N THR A 275 8.46 -10.66 -17.08
CA THR A 275 9.71 -10.02 -17.49
C THR A 275 9.69 -9.78 -18.99
N GLY A 276 9.91 -8.52 -19.42
CA GLY A 276 9.75 -8.08 -20.82
C GLY A 276 8.60 -7.08 -20.94
N ASP A 277 8.22 -6.75 -22.16
CA ASP A 277 7.28 -5.67 -22.43
C ASP A 277 5.90 -6.17 -22.87
N GLY A 278 4.85 -5.53 -22.36
CA GLY A 278 3.47 -5.78 -22.82
C GLY A 278 2.90 -7.15 -22.45
N ASN A 279 3.45 -7.85 -21.45
CA ASN A 279 2.89 -9.12 -21.00
C ASN A 279 1.58 -8.92 -20.25
N GLY A 280 0.60 -9.79 -20.49
CA GLY A 280 -0.70 -9.80 -19.82
C GLY A 280 -0.92 -11.11 -19.07
N ALA A 281 -1.36 -11.02 -17.81
CA ALA A 281 -1.75 -12.18 -17.04
C ALA A 281 -3.06 -11.91 -16.28
N ALA A 282 -4.01 -12.83 -16.41
CA ALA A 282 -5.23 -12.87 -15.61
C ALA A 282 -5.29 -14.22 -14.88
N ALA A 283 -5.49 -14.18 -13.57
CA ALA A 283 -5.55 -15.39 -12.76
C ALA A 283 -6.71 -15.35 -11.76
N ILE A 284 -7.44 -16.47 -11.65
CA ILE A 284 -8.48 -16.67 -10.66
C ILE A 284 -8.20 -17.97 -9.91
N VAL A 285 -8.12 -17.89 -8.58
CA VAL A 285 -7.96 -19.05 -7.69
C VAL A 285 -9.12 -19.10 -6.72
N SER A 286 -9.81 -20.23 -6.67
CA SER A 286 -10.90 -20.52 -5.73
C SER A 286 -10.78 -21.95 -5.23
N GLY A 287 -11.20 -22.18 -3.99
CA GLY A 287 -11.07 -23.47 -3.29
C GLY A 287 -9.93 -23.46 -2.27
N GLU A 288 -9.55 -24.62 -1.78
CA GLU A 288 -8.57 -24.75 -0.69
C GLU A 288 -7.22 -25.26 -1.20
N GLY A 289 -6.12 -24.73 -0.67
CA GLY A 289 -4.79 -25.31 -0.87
C GLY A 289 -4.20 -25.26 -2.28
N ASN A 290 -4.69 -24.38 -3.15
CA ASN A 290 -4.22 -24.31 -4.53
C ASN A 290 -2.92 -23.52 -4.67
N GLN A 291 -2.06 -23.93 -5.59
CA GLN A 291 -0.80 -23.24 -5.92
C GLN A 291 -0.75 -22.90 -7.40
N LEU A 292 -0.63 -21.60 -7.71
CA LEU A 292 -0.44 -21.11 -9.07
C LEU A 292 0.93 -20.46 -9.21
N ASP A 293 1.73 -20.95 -10.14
CA ASP A 293 3.04 -20.37 -10.47
C ASP A 293 3.05 -20.00 -11.96
N LEU A 294 2.93 -18.70 -12.25
CA LEU A 294 2.79 -18.17 -13.59
C LEU A 294 4.02 -17.31 -13.94
N ALA A 295 4.66 -17.60 -15.05
CA ALA A 295 5.84 -16.88 -15.52
C ALA A 295 5.73 -16.56 -17.02
N SER A 296 5.95 -15.30 -17.37
CA SER A 296 6.11 -14.83 -18.76
C SER A 296 7.44 -14.11 -18.88
N ASN A 297 8.33 -14.62 -19.72
CA ASN A 297 9.64 -14.03 -20.03
C ASN A 297 9.75 -13.79 -21.54
N GLY A 298 9.83 -12.52 -21.94
CA GLY A 298 9.77 -12.05 -23.32
C GLY A 298 8.60 -11.08 -23.52
N ASP A 299 8.25 -10.78 -24.76
CA ASP A 299 7.32 -9.68 -25.07
C ASP A 299 5.95 -10.17 -25.52
N ALA A 300 4.91 -9.41 -25.16
CA ALA A 300 3.53 -9.63 -25.58
C ALA A 300 2.96 -11.02 -25.28
N ASN A 301 3.40 -11.66 -24.19
CA ASN A 301 2.85 -12.94 -23.75
C ASN A 301 1.54 -12.76 -22.99
N GLY A 302 0.66 -13.76 -23.09
CA GLY A 302 -0.66 -13.80 -22.46
C GLY A 302 -0.87 -15.07 -21.65
N ILE A 303 -1.22 -14.93 -20.37
CA ILE A 303 -1.63 -16.03 -19.50
C ILE A 303 -3.04 -15.77 -18.97
N ASN A 304 -3.97 -16.70 -19.20
CA ASN A 304 -5.26 -16.75 -18.54
C ASN A 304 -5.35 -18.05 -17.74
N ALA A 305 -5.37 -17.95 -16.41
CA ALA A 305 -5.27 -19.08 -15.50
C ALA A 305 -6.47 -19.12 -14.55
N TYR A 306 -7.25 -20.20 -14.59
CA TYR A 306 -8.42 -20.38 -13.74
C TYR A 306 -8.29 -21.70 -12.98
N TYR A 307 -8.20 -21.64 -11.65
CA TYR A 307 -8.20 -22.81 -10.79
C TYR A 307 -9.39 -22.74 -9.84
N LEU A 308 -10.35 -23.65 -10.02
CA LEU A 308 -11.65 -23.70 -9.33
C LEU A 308 -11.88 -25.09 -8.70
N GLY A 309 -10.87 -25.58 -7.98
CA GLY A 309 -10.89 -26.88 -7.28
C GLY A 309 -10.10 -26.81 -5.97
N ASN A 310 -9.76 -27.94 -5.37
CA ASN A 310 -8.93 -28.01 -4.16
C ASN A 310 -7.59 -28.72 -4.40
N ASP A 311 -6.57 -28.35 -3.63
CA ASP A 311 -5.26 -29.00 -3.50
C ASP A 311 -4.54 -29.28 -4.83
N GLY A 312 -4.68 -28.40 -5.82
CA GLY A 312 -4.01 -28.58 -7.09
C GLY A 312 -3.01 -27.50 -7.46
N GLN A 313 -2.35 -27.74 -8.60
CA GLN A 313 -1.20 -26.97 -9.05
C GLN A 313 -1.38 -26.55 -10.50
N LEU A 314 -1.26 -25.26 -10.78
CA LEU A 314 -1.18 -24.76 -12.15
C LEU A 314 0.11 -23.99 -12.33
N LYS A 315 0.99 -24.54 -13.16
CA LYS A 315 2.26 -23.94 -13.53
C LYS A 315 2.26 -23.58 -15.00
N VAL A 316 2.58 -22.32 -15.31
CA VAL A 316 2.76 -21.84 -16.68
C VAL A 316 4.12 -21.13 -16.75
N ASP A 317 4.97 -21.56 -17.68
CA ASP A 317 6.27 -20.96 -17.98
C ASP A 317 6.34 -20.66 -19.48
N GLN A 318 6.34 -19.38 -19.83
CA GLN A 318 6.44 -18.88 -21.20
C GLN A 318 7.80 -18.19 -21.40
N GLN A 319 8.58 -18.64 -22.39
CA GLN A 319 9.89 -18.09 -22.73
C GLN A 319 9.96 -17.73 -24.22
N GLY A 320 9.87 -16.44 -24.53
CA GLY A 320 9.84 -15.90 -25.87
C GLY A 320 8.65 -14.97 -26.06
N ASP A 321 8.21 -14.78 -27.31
CA ASP A 321 7.33 -13.65 -27.66
C ASP A 321 6.00 -14.09 -28.26
N ASN A 322 4.93 -13.34 -27.97
CA ASN A 322 3.57 -13.61 -28.44
C ASN A 322 3.07 -15.03 -28.08
N LEU A 323 3.40 -15.52 -26.89
CA LEU A 323 2.94 -16.81 -26.38
C LEU A 323 1.60 -16.63 -25.65
N GLY A 324 0.67 -17.56 -25.84
CA GLY A 324 -0.66 -17.55 -25.24
C GLY A 324 -0.96 -18.86 -24.53
N VAL A 325 -1.40 -18.78 -23.28
CA VAL A 325 -1.94 -19.92 -22.53
C VAL A 325 -3.28 -19.55 -21.92
N THR A 326 -4.28 -20.37 -22.15
CA THR A 326 -5.52 -20.40 -21.38
C THR A 326 -5.60 -21.75 -20.67
N ALA A 327 -5.60 -21.75 -19.34
CA ALA A 327 -5.68 -22.96 -18.53
C ALA A 327 -6.88 -22.87 -17.57
N TYR A 328 -7.78 -23.85 -17.66
CA TYR A 328 -8.93 -24.03 -16.78
C TYR A 328 -8.81 -25.35 -16.01
N VAL A 329 -8.80 -25.28 -14.68
CA VAL A 329 -8.80 -26.45 -13.81
C VAL A 329 -10.01 -26.40 -12.89
N THR A 330 -10.88 -27.41 -12.95
CA THR A 330 -12.02 -27.57 -12.03
C THR A 330 -11.95 -28.88 -11.25
N GLY A 331 -11.02 -29.77 -11.59
CA GLY A 331 -10.78 -31.01 -10.85
C GLY A 331 -10.04 -30.76 -9.53
N ASN A 332 -10.39 -31.53 -8.49
CA ASN A 332 -9.61 -31.56 -7.25
C ASN A 332 -8.28 -32.30 -7.45
N ALA A 333 -7.25 -31.93 -6.71
CA ALA A 333 -5.90 -32.51 -6.77
C ALA A 333 -5.35 -32.64 -8.21
N SER A 334 -5.73 -31.71 -9.07
CA SER A 334 -5.39 -31.74 -10.49
C SER A 334 -4.19 -30.85 -10.76
N SER A 335 -3.40 -31.20 -11.76
CA SER A 335 -2.24 -30.39 -12.14
C SER A 335 -2.22 -30.06 -13.62
N ILE A 336 -1.85 -28.83 -13.94
CA ILE A 336 -1.51 -28.42 -15.29
C ILE A 336 -0.12 -27.81 -15.25
N THR A 337 0.81 -28.35 -16.03
CA THR A 337 2.11 -27.74 -16.28
C THR A 337 2.24 -27.41 -17.76
N VAL A 338 2.48 -26.14 -18.07
CA VAL A 338 2.71 -25.65 -19.43
C VAL A 338 4.10 -25.04 -19.51
N ALA A 339 4.89 -25.47 -20.49
CA ALA A 339 6.15 -24.85 -20.86
C ALA A 339 6.09 -24.49 -22.36
N GLN A 340 6.12 -23.20 -22.71
CA GLN A 340 6.19 -22.73 -24.09
C GLN A 340 7.49 -22.00 -24.32
N SER A 341 8.23 -22.35 -25.38
CA SER A 341 9.46 -21.67 -25.77
C SER A 341 9.47 -21.30 -27.25
N GLY A 342 9.77 -20.04 -27.59
CA GLY A 342 9.83 -19.57 -28.98
C GLY A 342 8.83 -18.46 -29.26
N SER A 343 8.06 -18.54 -30.35
CA SER A 343 7.13 -17.47 -30.69
C SER A 343 5.77 -17.95 -31.20
N GLN A 344 4.73 -17.15 -30.94
CA GLN A 344 3.37 -17.34 -31.48
C GLN A 344 2.71 -18.67 -31.09
N HIS A 345 3.04 -19.23 -29.93
CA HIS A 345 2.37 -20.44 -29.45
C HIS A 345 1.05 -20.11 -28.78
N THR A 346 0.06 -20.98 -28.96
CA THR A 346 -1.17 -20.94 -28.18
C THR A 346 -1.46 -22.31 -27.57
N ALA A 347 -1.99 -22.31 -26.35
CA ALA A 347 -2.44 -23.51 -25.67
C ALA A 347 -3.76 -23.25 -24.93
N ASP A 348 -4.78 -24.06 -25.22
CA ASP A 348 -6.04 -24.10 -24.46
C ASP A 348 -6.14 -25.42 -23.72
N LEU A 349 -6.10 -25.37 -22.39
CA LEU A 349 -6.06 -26.54 -21.52
C LEU A 349 -7.25 -26.53 -20.58
N THR A 350 -7.98 -27.65 -20.51
CA THR A 350 -9.08 -27.84 -19.56
C THR A 350 -8.90 -29.16 -18.83
N GLN A 351 -8.86 -29.12 -17.49
CA GLN A 351 -8.79 -30.29 -16.63
C GLN A 351 -9.99 -30.30 -15.68
N SER A 352 -11.00 -31.11 -16.01
CA SER A 352 -12.23 -31.21 -15.25
C SER A 352 -12.32 -32.44 -14.37
N THR A 353 -11.41 -33.39 -14.54
CA THR A 353 -11.41 -34.66 -13.81
C THR A 353 -10.42 -34.63 -12.66
N ALA A 354 -10.81 -35.19 -11.50
CA ALA A 354 -10.00 -35.16 -10.29
C ALA A 354 -8.74 -36.04 -10.39
N GLY A 355 -7.62 -35.56 -9.82
CA GLY A 355 -6.36 -36.31 -9.73
C GLY A 355 -5.58 -36.44 -11.03
N ASN A 356 -6.00 -35.78 -12.12
CA ASN A 356 -5.35 -35.89 -13.42
C ASN A 356 -4.37 -34.74 -13.68
N ALA A 357 -3.36 -35.04 -14.50
CA ALA A 357 -2.28 -34.14 -14.83
C ALA A 357 -2.22 -33.87 -16.34
N ILE A 358 -2.19 -32.60 -16.74
CA ILE A 358 -1.85 -32.19 -18.11
C ILE A 358 -0.44 -31.61 -18.10
N ASN A 359 0.46 -32.21 -18.89
CA ASN A 359 1.78 -31.66 -19.13
C ASN A 359 1.89 -31.30 -20.61
N LEU A 360 2.06 -30.02 -20.91
CA LEU A 360 2.26 -29.51 -22.26
C LEU A 360 3.64 -28.85 -22.37
N THR A 361 4.39 -29.25 -23.39
CA THR A 361 5.61 -28.55 -23.82
C THR A 361 5.51 -28.22 -25.30
N GLN A 362 5.65 -26.95 -25.65
CA GLN A 362 5.71 -26.49 -27.04
C GLN A 362 7.02 -25.72 -27.27
N SER A 363 7.66 -25.97 -28.40
CA SER A 363 8.86 -25.24 -28.80
C SER A 363 8.86 -24.86 -30.29
N GLY A 364 9.48 -23.73 -30.63
CA GLY A 364 9.65 -23.29 -32.02
C GLY A 364 8.72 -22.15 -32.39
N PHE A 365 8.00 -22.26 -33.51
CA PHE A 365 7.17 -21.17 -34.03
C PHE A 365 5.73 -21.64 -34.31
N SER A 366 4.74 -20.87 -33.87
CA SER A 366 3.33 -20.99 -34.27
C SER A 366 2.62 -22.32 -33.94
N ASN A 367 3.04 -23.03 -32.88
CA ASN A 367 2.33 -24.21 -32.40
C ASN A 367 0.99 -23.87 -31.73
N HIS A 368 -0.02 -24.70 -31.95
CA HIS A 368 -1.34 -24.61 -31.32
C HIS A 368 -1.69 -25.93 -30.64
N ALA A 369 -2.04 -25.91 -29.35
CA ALA A 369 -2.44 -27.10 -28.61
C ALA A 369 -3.81 -26.90 -27.95
N VAL A 370 -4.66 -27.93 -28.01
CA VAL A 370 -5.92 -28.00 -27.25
C VAL A 370 -5.94 -29.33 -26.52
N ILE A 371 -6.02 -29.29 -25.20
CA ILE A 371 -6.10 -30.50 -24.35
C ILE A 371 -7.28 -30.34 -23.41
N SER A 372 -8.22 -31.27 -23.47
CA SER A 372 -9.36 -31.35 -22.55
C SER A 372 -9.39 -32.75 -21.93
N GLN A 373 -9.46 -32.82 -20.61
CA GLN A 373 -9.53 -34.08 -19.85
C GLN A 373 -10.66 -34.07 -18.82
#